data_AF-S4NH77-F1
#
_entry.id   AF-S4NH77-F1
#
_cell.length_a   1.000
_cell.length_b   1.000
_cell.length_c   1.000
_cell.angle_alpha   90.00
_cell.angle_beta   90.00
_cell.angle_gamma   90.00
#
_symmetry.space_group_name_H-M   'P 1'
#
loop_
_entity.id
_entity.type
_entity.pdbx_description
1 polymer ?
#
loop_
_entity_poly.entity_id
_entity_poly.type
_entity_poly.pdbx_seq_one_letter_code
_entity_poly.pdbx_strand_id
1 'polypeptide(L)'
;MAGIGLTVAVPHLAPGPQITTPLGHAGATAAVLTLSAGAACCAAWAARVPAVRFALRLTAAGAAGVAAVLGSATGCVACLAVLLCSLAAGRTRHRGAGLAALGAVAVLVTGLTWAVAARTVPGGLAAALEERLTPHRVQLWQDAWHLLRDDAALGVGPGRFGELSTTSAQSLMSDGRPHSASLQQAAEQGIVGVALLAAAFVWVLYALWRSPRPAPVALTAGAALTAVAVIAAIGNALSFTAVSVGAGLLAGMATARPLTEEPSSPAPDTRPRGAGRTPAW
;
A
#
# COMPACT_ATOMS: atom_id res chain seq x y z
N MET A 1 2.05 1.96 -16.62
CA MET A 1 2.77 1.25 -17.70
C MET A 1 4.21 0.89 -17.31
N ALA A 2 4.97 1.74 -16.61
CA ALA A 2 6.31 1.38 -16.10
C ALA A 2 6.31 0.17 -15.12
N GLY A 3 5.30 0.03 -14.26
CA GLY A 3 5.18 -1.13 -13.36
C GLY A 3 4.91 -2.47 -14.08
N ILE A 4 4.20 -2.43 -15.22
CA ILE A 4 3.96 -3.60 -16.08
C ILE A 4 5.26 -3.93 -16.85
N GLY A 5 6.00 -2.91 -17.28
CA GLY A 5 7.32 -3.07 -17.87
C GLY A 5 8.33 -3.71 -16.90
N LEU A 6 8.30 -3.33 -15.62
CA LEU A 6 9.20 -3.92 -14.61
C LEU A 6 8.91 -5.40 -14.33
N THR A 7 7.64 -5.81 -14.40
CA THR A 7 7.25 -7.23 -14.26
C THR A 7 7.58 -8.07 -15.49
N VAL A 8 7.74 -7.44 -16.66
CA VAL A 8 8.08 -8.12 -17.92
C VAL A 8 9.60 -8.10 -18.18
N ALA A 9 10.32 -7.08 -17.69
CA ALA A 9 11.74 -6.87 -18.00
C ALA A 9 12.73 -7.62 -17.09
N VAL A 10 12.28 -8.40 -16.11
CA VAL A 10 13.17 -9.26 -15.29
C VAL A 10 12.74 -10.74 -15.37
N PRO A 11 12.97 -11.44 -16.50
CA PRO A 11 12.61 -12.84 -16.67
C PRO A 11 13.77 -13.84 -16.49
N HIS A 12 14.96 -13.43 -16.03
CA HIS A 12 16.14 -14.30 -16.03
C HIS A 12 16.88 -14.39 -14.70
N LEU A 13 16.34 -15.21 -13.80
CA LEU A 13 17.10 -16.13 -12.95
C LEU A 13 16.27 -17.42 -12.81
N ALA A 14 16.45 -18.37 -13.74
CA ALA A 14 15.99 -19.75 -13.61
C ALA A 14 17.22 -20.66 -13.71
N PRO A 15 17.30 -21.74 -12.91
CA PRO A 15 16.70 -23.00 -13.38
C PRO A 15 16.02 -23.86 -12.29
N GLY A 16 14.87 -24.47 -12.62
CA GLY A 16 14.27 -25.56 -11.84
C GLY A 16 12.76 -25.75 -12.10
N PRO A 17 12.22 -26.97 -12.12
CA PRO A 17 10.86 -27.26 -12.57
C PRO A 17 9.79 -26.67 -11.65
N GLN A 18 8.81 -26.01 -12.26
CA GLN A 18 7.71 -25.31 -11.61
C GLN A 18 6.74 -26.28 -10.91
N ILE A 19 6.77 -26.29 -9.58
CA ILE A 19 5.61 -26.63 -8.75
C ILE A 19 5.56 -25.59 -7.62
N THR A 20 4.59 -24.67 -7.70
CA THR A 20 4.29 -23.54 -6.78
C THR A 20 5.23 -22.32 -6.88
N THR A 21 4.65 -21.17 -7.24
CA THR A 21 5.34 -19.88 -7.19
C THR A 21 5.63 -19.50 -5.73
N PRO A 22 6.86 -19.09 -5.38
CA PRO A 22 7.20 -18.74 -4.00
C PRO A 22 6.35 -17.54 -3.55
N LEU A 23 5.50 -17.77 -2.53
CA LEU A 23 4.45 -16.84 -2.09
C LEU A 23 4.95 -15.43 -1.69
N GLY A 24 6.25 -15.27 -1.39
CA GLY A 24 6.87 -13.95 -1.18
C GLY A 24 6.75 -13.04 -2.40
N HIS A 25 6.86 -13.60 -3.61
CA HIS A 25 6.63 -12.86 -4.85
C HIS A 25 5.15 -12.50 -5.03
N ALA A 26 4.21 -13.34 -4.58
CA ALA A 26 2.78 -13.06 -4.70
C ALA A 26 2.34 -11.86 -3.84
N GLY A 27 2.94 -11.68 -2.66
CA GLY A 27 2.71 -10.50 -1.81
C GLY A 27 3.29 -9.21 -2.42
N ALA A 28 4.51 -9.30 -2.97
CA ALA A 28 5.16 -8.17 -3.62
C ALA A 28 4.40 -7.73 -4.89
N THR A 29 3.99 -8.67 -5.74
CA THR A 29 3.18 -8.38 -6.94
C THR A 29 1.84 -7.79 -6.57
N ALA A 30 1.16 -8.31 -5.54
CA ALA A 30 -0.08 -7.72 -5.03
C ALA A 30 0.12 -6.27 -4.56
N ALA A 31 1.21 -5.97 -3.83
CA ALA A 31 1.52 -4.62 -3.38
C ALA A 31 1.83 -3.67 -4.55
N VAL A 32 2.61 -4.10 -5.55
CA VAL A 32 2.93 -3.29 -6.73
C VAL A 32 1.69 -3.01 -7.59
N LEU A 33 0.81 -4.00 -7.77
CA LEU A 33 -0.46 -3.81 -8.48
C LEU A 33 -1.38 -2.84 -7.71
N THR A 34 -1.43 -2.96 -6.38
CA THR A 34 -2.19 -2.05 -5.52
C THR A 34 -1.69 -0.61 -5.60
N LEU A 35 -0.37 -0.39 -5.55
CA LEU A 35 0.25 0.92 -5.74
C LEU A 35 -0.03 1.49 -7.14
N SER A 36 0.03 0.64 -8.17
CA SER A 36 -0.28 1.02 -9.54
C SER A 36 -1.75 1.44 -9.71
N ALA A 37 -2.68 0.70 -9.11
CA ALA A 37 -4.10 1.04 -9.09
C ALA A 37 -4.36 2.36 -8.33
N GLY A 38 -3.70 2.55 -7.18
CA GLY A 38 -3.75 3.79 -6.40
C GLY A 38 -3.24 4.99 -7.18
N ALA A 39 -2.11 4.87 -7.86
CA ALA A 39 -1.53 5.92 -8.71
C ALA A 39 -2.46 6.26 -9.89
N ALA A 40 -3.02 5.25 -10.57
CA ALA A 40 -3.98 5.45 -11.66
C ALA A 40 -5.26 6.15 -11.17
N CYS A 41 -5.76 5.79 -9.99
CA CYS A 41 -6.91 6.45 -9.36
C CYS A 41 -6.60 7.92 -9.00
N CYS A 42 -5.43 8.19 -8.43
CA CYS A 42 -4.98 9.57 -8.14
C CYS A 42 -4.89 10.40 -9.43
N ALA A 43 -4.32 9.83 -10.49
CA ALA A 43 -4.22 10.47 -11.79
C ALA A 43 -5.60 10.71 -12.43
N ALA A 44 -6.55 9.78 -12.25
CA ALA A 44 -7.93 9.95 -12.75
C ALA A 44 -8.63 11.15 -12.09
N TRP A 45 -8.38 11.41 -10.80
CA TRP A 45 -8.91 12.58 -10.13
C TRP A 45 -8.23 13.90 -10.55
N ALA A 46 -6.99 13.84 -11.02
CA ALA A 46 -6.26 15.00 -11.54
C ALA A 46 -6.57 15.32 -13.02
N ALA A 47 -6.96 14.33 -13.82
CA ALA A 47 -7.28 14.53 -15.23
C ALA A 47 -8.51 15.43 -15.43
N ARG A 48 -8.47 16.36 -16.39
CA ARG A 48 -9.62 17.22 -16.75
C ARG A 48 -10.56 16.56 -17.79
N VAL A 49 -10.02 15.69 -18.65
CA VAL A 49 -10.75 15.07 -19.77
C VAL A 49 -11.47 13.78 -19.34
N PRO A 50 -12.78 13.61 -19.59
CA PRO A 50 -13.56 12.44 -19.13
C PRO A 50 -13.07 11.12 -19.71
N ALA A 51 -12.65 11.10 -20.98
CA ALA A 51 -12.10 9.91 -21.62
C ALA A 51 -10.81 9.42 -20.93
N VAL A 52 -9.92 10.35 -20.56
CA VAL A 52 -8.68 10.04 -19.83
C VAL A 52 -8.98 9.52 -18.42
N ARG A 53 -9.96 10.11 -17.73
CA ARG A 53 -10.42 9.60 -16.43
C ARG A 53 -10.90 8.16 -16.51
N PHE A 54 -11.69 7.84 -17.55
CA PHE A 54 -12.22 6.51 -17.76
C PHE A 54 -11.09 5.50 -18.07
N ALA A 55 -10.18 5.86 -18.97
CA ALA A 55 -9.01 5.03 -19.30
C ALA A 55 -8.13 4.73 -18.07
N LEU A 56 -7.93 5.72 -17.19
CA LEU A 56 -7.16 5.54 -15.94
C LEU A 56 -7.88 4.63 -14.94
N ARG A 57 -9.21 4.75 -14.81
CA ARG A 57 -10.01 3.83 -13.97
C ARG A 57 -10.02 2.41 -14.54
N LEU A 58 -10.11 2.26 -15.85
CA LEU A 58 -9.95 0.97 -16.53
C LEU A 58 -8.57 0.37 -16.27
N THR A 59 -7.52 1.18 -16.24
CA THR A 59 -6.17 0.70 -15.89
C THR A 59 -6.12 0.15 -14.46
N ALA A 60 -6.78 0.82 -13.51
CA ALA A 60 -6.91 0.33 -12.14
C ALA A 60 -7.73 -0.97 -12.04
N ALA A 61 -8.83 -1.08 -12.79
CA ALA A 61 -9.60 -2.31 -12.90
C ALA A 61 -8.81 -3.45 -13.55
N GLY A 62 -8.01 -3.13 -14.58
CA GLY A 62 -7.10 -4.06 -15.24
C GLY A 62 -6.04 -4.62 -14.28
N ALA A 63 -5.54 -3.83 -13.33
CA ALA A 63 -4.63 -4.33 -12.30
C ALA A 63 -5.28 -5.40 -11.40
N ALA A 64 -6.59 -5.29 -11.11
CA ALA A 64 -7.34 -6.35 -10.41
C ALA A 64 -7.51 -7.59 -11.29
N GLY A 65 -7.78 -7.42 -12.59
CA GLY A 65 -7.84 -8.53 -13.55
C GLY A 65 -6.51 -9.27 -13.67
N VAL A 66 -5.39 -8.55 -13.76
CA VAL A 66 -4.04 -9.13 -13.78
C VAL A 66 -3.75 -9.90 -12.51
N ALA A 67 -4.10 -9.35 -11.34
CA ALA A 67 -3.98 -10.08 -10.08
C ALA A 67 -4.79 -11.40 -10.07
N ALA A 68 -5.97 -11.40 -10.70
CA ALA A 68 -6.84 -12.58 -10.76
C ALA A 68 -6.23 -13.66 -11.66
N VAL A 69 -5.70 -13.27 -12.82
CA VAL A 69 -5.01 -14.16 -13.75
C VAL A 69 -3.75 -14.75 -13.10
N LEU A 70 -3.04 -13.97 -12.29
CA LEU A 70 -1.89 -14.42 -11.50
C LEU A 70 -2.28 -15.27 -10.28
N GLY A 71 -3.57 -15.54 -10.05
CA GLY A 71 -4.07 -16.33 -8.92
C GLY A 71 -3.97 -15.63 -7.56
N SER A 72 -3.72 -14.31 -7.53
CA SER A 72 -3.55 -13.55 -6.29
C SER A 72 -4.86 -12.91 -5.83
N ALA A 73 -5.67 -13.68 -5.08
CA ALA A 73 -6.92 -13.18 -4.51
C ALA A 73 -6.70 -11.91 -3.65
N THR A 74 -5.62 -11.85 -2.89
CA THR A 74 -5.24 -10.69 -2.08
C THR A 74 -4.99 -9.45 -2.95
N GLY A 75 -4.28 -9.61 -4.07
CA GLY A 75 -4.06 -8.51 -5.03
C GLY A 75 -5.35 -8.03 -5.67
N CYS A 76 -6.25 -8.94 -6.05
CA CYS A 76 -7.58 -8.57 -6.58
C CYS A 76 -8.37 -7.73 -5.60
N VAL A 77 -8.53 -8.24 -4.37
CA VAL A 77 -9.32 -7.60 -3.32
C VAL A 77 -8.72 -6.24 -2.96
N ALA A 78 -7.40 -6.14 -2.84
CA ALA A 78 -6.72 -4.87 -2.55
C ALA A 78 -6.94 -3.83 -3.67
N CYS A 79 -6.74 -4.22 -4.94
CA CYS A 79 -6.97 -3.33 -6.09
C CYS A 79 -8.43 -2.86 -6.18
N LEU A 80 -9.39 -3.77 -6.00
CA LEU A 80 -10.82 -3.44 -5.99
C LEU A 80 -11.18 -2.53 -4.81
N ALA A 81 -10.66 -2.81 -3.62
CA ALA A 81 -10.87 -1.96 -2.45
C ALA A 81 -10.37 -0.54 -2.70
N VAL A 82 -9.17 -0.37 -3.25
CA VAL A 82 -8.62 0.95 -3.62
C VAL A 82 -9.50 1.66 -4.66
N LEU A 83 -9.98 0.95 -5.68
CA LEU A 83 -10.88 1.50 -6.69
C LEU A 83 -12.23 1.95 -6.09
N LEU A 84 -12.83 1.13 -5.23
CA LEU A 84 -14.08 1.45 -4.55
C LEU A 84 -13.89 2.63 -3.59
N CYS A 85 -12.82 2.65 -2.80
CA CYS A 85 -12.45 3.78 -1.96
C CYS A 85 -12.24 5.05 -2.81
N SER A 86 -11.66 4.94 -3.99
CA SER A 86 -11.51 6.06 -4.94
C SER A 86 -12.82 6.64 -5.41
N LEU A 87 -13.78 5.79 -5.75
CA LEU A 87 -15.11 6.21 -6.18
C LEU A 87 -15.90 6.81 -5.00
N ALA A 88 -15.79 6.21 -3.82
CA ALA A 88 -16.43 6.69 -2.60
C ALA A 88 -15.83 8.03 -2.13
N ALA A 89 -14.53 8.25 -2.33
CA ALA A 89 -13.85 9.49 -1.94
C ALA A 89 -14.35 10.73 -2.69
N GLY A 90 -15.00 10.55 -3.85
CA GLY A 90 -15.72 11.63 -4.54
C GLY A 90 -16.96 12.12 -3.80
N ARG A 91 -17.48 11.34 -2.84
CA ARG A 91 -18.69 11.65 -2.05
C ARG A 91 -18.38 11.99 -0.59
N THR A 92 -17.14 11.80 -0.14
CA THR A 92 -16.78 12.03 1.27
C THR A 92 -16.60 13.51 1.55
N ARG A 93 -17.41 14.04 2.49
CA ARG A 93 -17.33 15.43 2.95
C ARG A 93 -16.22 15.67 3.97
N HIS A 94 -15.83 14.63 4.73
CA HIS A 94 -14.86 14.72 5.82
C HIS A 94 -13.61 13.87 5.56
N ARG A 95 -12.59 14.46 4.93
CA ARG A 95 -11.29 13.81 4.66
C ARG A 95 -10.64 13.22 5.92
N GLY A 96 -10.71 13.94 7.05
CA GLY A 96 -10.11 13.51 8.32
C GLY A 96 -10.69 12.19 8.82
N ALA A 97 -12.03 12.04 8.80
CA ALA A 97 -12.69 10.80 9.20
C ALA A 97 -12.31 9.62 8.30
N GLY A 98 -12.19 9.84 6.98
CA GLY A 98 -11.73 8.81 6.06
C GLY A 98 -10.31 8.33 6.33
N LEU A 99 -9.37 9.26 6.58
CA LEU A 99 -7.99 8.91 6.94
C LEU A 99 -7.91 8.23 8.32
N ALA A 100 -8.72 8.66 9.29
CA ALA A 100 -8.79 8.02 10.60
C ALA A 100 -9.33 6.57 10.50
N ALA A 101 -10.36 6.34 9.69
CA ALA A 101 -10.89 5.00 9.44
C ALA A 101 -9.83 4.08 8.79
N LEU A 102 -9.07 4.60 7.82
CA LEU A 102 -7.95 3.87 7.21
C LEU A 102 -6.85 3.53 8.23
N GLY A 103 -6.49 4.49 9.08
CA GLY A 103 -5.57 4.26 10.20
C GLY A 103 -6.07 3.18 11.17
N ALA A 104 -7.36 3.23 11.52
CA ALA A 104 -7.99 2.23 12.38
C ALA A 104 -7.95 0.82 11.76
N VAL A 105 -8.19 0.68 10.44
CA VAL A 105 -8.05 -0.60 9.74
C VAL A 105 -6.61 -1.13 9.82
N ALA A 106 -5.60 -0.29 9.59
CA ALA A 106 -4.20 -0.69 9.70
C ALA A 106 -3.85 -1.18 11.13
N VAL A 107 -4.30 -0.44 12.15
CA VAL A 107 -4.09 -0.80 13.57
C VAL A 107 -4.79 -2.11 13.92
N LEU A 108 -6.05 -2.29 13.50
CA LEU A 108 -6.81 -3.51 13.76
C LEU A 108 -6.17 -4.74 13.11
N VAL A 109 -5.77 -4.65 11.83
CA VAL A 109 -5.13 -5.76 11.13
C VAL A 109 -3.79 -6.10 11.78
N THR A 110 -2.97 -5.08 12.05
CA THR A 110 -1.66 -5.28 12.69
C THR A 110 -1.86 -5.90 14.07
N GLY A 111 -2.72 -5.33 14.91
CA GLY A 111 -3.04 -5.85 16.24
C GLY A 111 -3.55 -7.28 16.21
N LEU A 112 -4.40 -7.65 15.24
CA LEU A 112 -4.85 -9.01 15.05
C LEU A 112 -3.69 -9.95 14.68
N THR A 113 -2.80 -9.55 13.77
CA THR A 113 -1.60 -10.33 13.44
C THR A 113 -0.73 -10.58 14.67
N TRP A 114 -0.52 -9.56 15.51
CA TRP A 114 0.23 -9.68 16.76
C TRP A 114 -0.47 -10.56 17.79
N ALA A 115 -1.80 -10.44 17.93
CA ALA A 115 -2.58 -11.28 18.84
C ALA A 115 -2.53 -12.77 18.44
N VAL A 116 -2.58 -13.07 17.14
CA VAL A 116 -2.41 -14.43 16.62
C VAL A 116 -1.01 -14.95 16.94
N ALA A 117 0.03 -14.13 16.70
CA ALA A 117 1.41 -14.49 17.03
C ALA A 117 1.61 -14.77 18.53
N ALA A 118 0.96 -13.99 19.40
CA ALA A 118 1.03 -14.13 20.85
C ALA A 118 0.13 -15.23 21.44
N ARG A 119 -0.67 -15.94 20.62
CA ARG A 119 -1.72 -16.89 21.05
C ARG A 119 -2.74 -16.31 22.04
N THR A 120 -3.02 -15.02 21.94
CA THR A 120 -4.02 -14.35 22.80
C THR A 120 -5.41 -14.29 22.15
N VAL A 121 -5.58 -14.95 21.00
CA VAL A 121 -6.84 -14.99 20.25
C VAL A 121 -7.74 -16.13 20.78
N PRO A 122 -9.05 -15.91 20.99
CA PRO A 122 -9.98 -16.96 21.38
C PRO A 122 -9.94 -18.15 20.41
N GLY A 123 -9.97 -19.38 20.94
CA GLY A 123 -9.72 -20.61 20.15
C GLY A 123 -10.56 -20.77 18.88
N GLY A 124 -11.81 -20.29 18.87
CA GLY A 124 -12.66 -20.34 17.67
C GLY A 124 -12.22 -19.41 16.54
N LEU A 125 -11.58 -18.28 16.87
CA LEU A 125 -11.07 -17.30 15.90
C LEU A 125 -9.66 -17.71 15.42
N ALA A 126 -8.88 -18.36 16.27
CA ALA A 126 -7.62 -19.01 15.89
C ALA A 126 -7.86 -20.16 14.90
N ALA A 127 -8.84 -21.04 15.15
CA ALA A 127 -9.17 -22.15 14.26
C ALA A 127 -9.66 -21.68 12.88
N ALA A 128 -10.53 -20.66 12.83
CA ALA A 128 -11.01 -20.07 11.58
C ALA A 128 -9.90 -19.34 10.80
N LEU A 129 -8.89 -18.80 11.50
CA LEU A 129 -7.71 -18.21 10.89
C LEU A 129 -6.74 -19.28 10.40
N GLU A 130 -6.47 -20.34 11.15
CA GLU A 130 -5.62 -21.47 10.75
C GLU A 130 -6.17 -22.24 9.54
N GLU A 131 -7.49 -22.30 9.40
CA GLU A 131 -8.15 -22.88 8.22
C GLU A 131 -7.92 -22.03 6.95
N ARG A 132 -7.68 -20.71 7.11
CA ARG A 132 -7.39 -19.76 6.01
C ARG A 132 -5.90 -19.40 5.87
N LEU A 133 -5.12 -19.57 6.92
CA LEU A 133 -3.69 -19.31 7.02
C LEU A 133 -3.01 -20.65 7.30
N THR A 134 -2.30 -21.17 6.30
CA THR A 134 -1.62 -22.47 6.38
C THR A 134 -0.85 -22.64 7.71
N PRO A 135 -0.92 -23.79 8.41
CA PRO A 135 -0.33 -24.01 9.74
C PRO A 135 1.15 -23.57 9.88
N HIS A 136 1.91 -23.71 8.79
CA HIS A 136 3.30 -23.27 8.69
C HIS A 136 3.49 -21.75 8.95
N ARG A 137 2.53 -20.90 8.56
CA ARG A 137 2.57 -19.44 8.79
C ARG A 137 2.41 -19.08 10.26
N VAL A 138 1.53 -19.80 10.94
CA VAL A 138 1.24 -19.58 12.36
C VAL A 138 2.44 -19.97 13.21
N GLN A 139 3.15 -21.06 12.86
CA GLN A 139 4.39 -21.47 13.52
C GLN A 139 5.51 -20.42 13.36
N LEU A 140 5.71 -19.87 12.16
CA LEU A 140 6.68 -18.80 11.94
C LEU A 140 6.38 -17.52 12.73
N TRP A 141 5.09 -17.19 12.91
CA TRP A 141 4.69 -16.05 13.72
C TRP A 141 4.95 -16.28 15.21
N GLN A 142 4.80 -17.51 15.69
CA GLN A 142 5.11 -17.89 17.06
C GLN A 142 6.62 -17.83 17.32
N ASP A 143 7.45 -18.33 16.40
CA ASP A 143 8.92 -18.25 16.47
C ASP A 143 9.40 -16.79 16.60
N ALA A 144 8.85 -15.88 15.80
CA ALA A 144 9.17 -14.46 15.86
C ALA A 144 8.76 -13.80 17.19
N TRP A 145 7.61 -14.18 17.75
CA TRP A 145 7.18 -13.71 19.06
C TRP A 145 8.07 -14.23 20.20
N HIS A 146 8.58 -15.46 20.08
CA HIS A 146 9.55 -15.99 21.03
C HIS A 146 10.89 -15.24 20.98
N LEU A 147 11.44 -15.01 19.79
CA LEU A 147 12.70 -14.24 19.62
C LEU A 147 12.57 -12.78 20.08
N LEU A 148 11.42 -12.14 19.84
CA LEU A 148 11.15 -10.79 20.36
C LEU A 148 11.11 -10.77 21.90
N ARG A 149 10.64 -11.84 22.56
CA ARG A 149 10.58 -11.86 24.02
C ARG A 149 11.95 -11.90 24.68
N ASP A 150 12.91 -12.52 24.01
CA ASP A 150 14.27 -12.67 24.51
C ASP A 150 15.09 -11.37 24.36
N ASP A 151 14.93 -10.63 23.26
CA ASP A 151 15.63 -9.35 22.98
C ASP A 151 14.68 -8.21 22.53
N ALA A 152 13.71 -7.86 23.39
CA ALA A 152 12.55 -7.02 23.04
C ALA A 152 12.84 -5.59 22.59
N ALA A 153 13.91 -4.96 23.10
CA ALA A 153 14.17 -3.55 22.86
C ALA A 153 14.78 -3.29 21.47
N LEU A 154 15.85 -4.01 21.12
CA LEU A 154 16.64 -3.78 19.90
C LEU A 154 16.51 -4.92 18.88
N GLY A 155 15.87 -6.03 19.25
CA GLY A 155 15.83 -7.23 18.44
C GLY A 155 17.18 -7.94 18.37
N VAL A 156 17.20 -9.07 17.66
CA VAL A 156 18.38 -9.92 17.51
C VAL A 156 19.36 -9.42 16.45
N GLY A 157 19.04 -8.34 15.73
CA GLY A 157 19.85 -7.74 14.66
C GLY A 157 19.39 -8.12 13.23
N PRO A 158 19.71 -7.29 12.22
CA PRO A 158 19.22 -7.45 10.85
C PRO A 158 19.69 -8.76 10.21
N GLY A 159 18.79 -9.47 9.53
CA GLY A 159 19.06 -10.73 8.83
C GLY A 159 19.15 -11.99 9.70
N ARG A 160 19.15 -11.87 11.03
CA ARG A 160 19.38 -13.02 11.95
C ARG A 160 18.14 -13.87 12.23
N PHE A 161 16.95 -13.41 11.84
CA PHE A 161 15.71 -14.16 12.05
C PHE A 161 15.70 -15.53 11.34
N GLY A 162 16.23 -15.60 10.11
CA GLY A 162 16.29 -16.84 9.33
C GLY A 162 17.32 -17.86 9.85
N GLU A 163 18.30 -17.41 10.62
CA GLU A 163 19.33 -18.25 11.22
C GLU A 163 18.87 -18.85 12.56
N LEU A 164 18.01 -18.12 13.29
CA LEU A 164 17.61 -18.45 14.66
C LEU A 164 16.24 -19.15 14.76
N SER A 165 15.38 -19.05 13.73
CA SER A 165 14.08 -19.74 13.72
C SER A 165 14.25 -21.23 13.43
N THR A 166 13.82 -22.06 14.39
CA THR A 166 13.84 -23.53 14.27
C THR A 166 12.97 -24.04 13.14
N THR A 167 11.83 -23.40 12.86
CA THR A 167 10.97 -23.72 11.72
C THR A 167 11.63 -23.35 10.39
N SER A 168 12.42 -22.27 10.36
CA SER A 168 13.18 -21.87 9.17
C SER A 168 14.35 -22.82 8.89
N ALA A 169 15.02 -23.31 9.94
CA ALA A 169 16.11 -24.28 9.84
C ALA A 169 15.65 -25.68 9.37
N GLN A 170 14.43 -26.10 9.72
CA GLN A 170 13.86 -27.38 9.28
C GLN A 170 13.39 -27.38 7.81
N SER A 171 13.16 -26.22 7.20
CA SER A 171 12.71 -26.07 5.81
C SER A 171 13.83 -25.97 4.77
N LEU A 172 15.10 -26.26 5.10
CA LEU A 172 16.26 -26.13 4.20
C LEU A 172 16.23 -27.00 2.92
N MET A 173 15.22 -27.86 2.71
CA MET A 173 15.02 -28.62 1.46
C MET A 173 13.84 -28.15 0.59
N SER A 174 13.13 -27.08 0.98
CA SER A 174 12.10 -26.43 0.15
C SER A 174 12.29 -24.94 0.27
N ASP A 175 12.69 -24.26 -0.82
CA ASP A 175 13.08 -22.86 -0.85
C ASP A 175 12.22 -21.98 0.08
N GLY A 176 12.87 -21.58 1.17
CA GLY A 176 12.24 -21.02 2.35
C GLY A 176 11.68 -19.61 2.16
N ARG A 177 10.85 -19.25 3.14
CA ARG A 177 10.34 -17.92 3.52
C ARG A 177 8.93 -17.53 3.02
N PRO A 178 7.92 -17.74 3.88
CA PRO A 178 6.79 -16.81 4.03
C PRO A 178 6.99 -15.95 5.28
N HIS A 179 7.78 -14.88 5.17
CA HIS A 179 8.04 -13.94 6.28
C HIS A 179 6.94 -12.88 6.33
N SER A 180 6.45 -12.52 7.52
CA SER A 180 5.65 -11.31 7.74
C SER A 180 6.60 -10.18 8.12
N ALA A 181 6.65 -9.10 7.35
CA ALA A 181 7.61 -8.01 7.53
C ALA A 181 7.49 -7.36 8.91
N SER A 182 6.28 -7.30 9.49
CA SER A 182 6.02 -6.81 10.84
C SER A 182 6.74 -7.63 11.92
N LEU A 183 6.70 -8.95 11.82
CA LEU A 183 7.31 -9.88 12.78
C LEU A 183 8.80 -10.08 12.52
N GLN A 184 9.24 -10.02 11.27
CA GLN A 184 10.68 -9.95 10.95
C GLN A 184 11.27 -8.65 11.49
N GLN A 185 10.61 -7.51 11.30
CA GLN A 185 11.07 -6.23 11.83
C GLN A 185 11.01 -6.20 13.37
N ALA A 186 10.00 -6.84 13.98
CA ALA A 186 9.95 -7.02 15.43
C ALA A 186 11.11 -7.90 15.93
N ALA A 187 11.39 -9.03 15.29
CA ALA A 187 12.50 -9.90 15.70
C ALA A 187 13.86 -9.24 15.48
N GLU A 188 14.08 -8.57 14.34
CA GLU A 188 15.39 -8.03 13.95
C GLU A 188 15.69 -6.63 14.52
N GLN A 189 14.67 -5.80 14.75
CA GLN A 189 14.81 -4.40 15.19
C GLN A 189 14.04 -4.07 16.48
N GLY A 190 13.42 -5.08 17.09
CA GLY A 190 12.67 -4.95 18.34
C GLY A 190 11.43 -4.05 18.23
N ILE A 191 10.91 -3.65 19.39
CA ILE A 191 9.79 -2.72 19.50
C ILE A 191 10.13 -1.36 18.85
N VAL A 192 11.41 -0.96 18.85
CA VAL A 192 11.86 0.30 18.26
C VAL A 192 11.61 0.34 16.75
N GLY A 193 11.96 -0.72 16.02
CA GLY A 193 11.70 -0.80 14.58
C GLY A 193 10.21 -0.77 14.23
N VAL A 194 9.37 -1.40 15.06
CA VAL A 194 7.91 -1.38 14.91
C VAL A 194 7.36 0.02 15.19
N ALA A 195 7.83 0.68 16.25
CA ALA A 195 7.42 2.03 16.61
C ALA A 195 7.80 3.06 15.54
N LEU A 196 9.00 2.95 14.96
CA LEU A 196 9.44 3.83 13.87
C LEU A 196 8.61 3.63 12.60
N LEU A 197 8.27 2.38 12.25
CA LEU A 197 7.39 2.10 11.11
C LEU A 197 5.98 2.65 11.32
N ALA A 198 5.43 2.45 12.53
CA ALA A 198 4.14 3.02 12.90
C ALA A 198 4.16 4.55 12.85
N ALA A 199 5.21 5.18 13.38
CA ALA A 199 5.41 6.62 13.32
C ALA A 199 5.50 7.13 11.88
N ALA A 200 6.25 6.45 11.00
CA ALA A 200 6.34 6.77 9.59
C ALA A 200 4.98 6.67 8.89
N PHE A 201 4.21 5.62 9.15
CA PHE A 201 2.86 5.46 8.58
C PHE A 201 1.90 6.55 9.07
N VAL A 202 1.88 6.83 10.38
CA VAL A 202 1.07 7.91 10.97
C VAL A 202 1.48 9.26 10.40
N TRP A 203 2.77 9.51 10.23
CA TRP A 203 3.29 10.73 9.61
C TRP A 203 2.78 10.89 8.18
N VAL A 204 2.78 9.81 7.38
CA VAL A 204 2.24 9.84 6.01
C VAL A 204 0.74 10.14 6.01
N LEU A 205 -0.04 9.53 6.90
CA LEU A 205 -1.48 9.85 7.03
C LEU A 205 -1.70 11.31 7.47
N TYR A 206 -0.86 11.83 8.37
CA TYR A 206 -0.89 13.21 8.80
C TYR A 206 -0.53 14.18 7.65
N ALA A 207 0.51 13.88 6.88
CA ALA A 207 0.89 14.64 5.69
C ALA A 207 -0.23 14.61 4.63
N LEU A 208 -0.87 13.45 4.43
CA LEU A 208 -2.05 13.30 3.60
C LEU A 208 -3.27 14.01 4.18
N TRP A 209 -3.36 14.29 5.46
CA TRP A 209 -4.44 15.09 6.03
C TRP A 209 -4.20 16.59 5.79
N ARG A 210 -2.95 17.04 5.94
CA ARG A 210 -2.50 18.42 5.76
C ARG A 210 -2.27 18.83 4.30
N SER A 211 -2.20 17.88 3.37
CA SER A 211 -1.86 18.14 1.97
C SER A 211 -2.87 19.05 1.27
N PRO A 212 -2.42 20.02 0.44
CA PRO A 212 -3.29 20.92 -0.32
C PRO A 212 -4.01 20.23 -1.50
N ARG A 213 -3.73 18.95 -1.76
CA ARG A 213 -4.42 18.19 -2.81
C ARG A 213 -5.91 17.99 -2.49
N PRO A 214 -6.76 17.83 -3.53
CA PRO A 214 -8.18 17.58 -3.33
C PRO A 214 -8.40 16.29 -2.51
N ALA A 215 -9.42 16.32 -1.64
CA ALA A 215 -9.77 15.20 -0.76
C ALA A 215 -9.80 13.82 -1.44
N PRO A 216 -10.36 13.64 -2.66
CA PRO A 216 -10.34 12.34 -3.32
C PRO A 216 -8.93 11.80 -3.56
N VAL A 217 -7.97 12.63 -3.98
CA VAL A 217 -6.58 12.19 -4.24
C VAL A 217 -5.90 11.72 -2.96
N ALA A 218 -6.12 12.44 -1.85
CA ALA A 218 -5.52 12.09 -0.57
C ALA A 218 -6.11 10.81 0.03
N LEU A 219 -7.44 10.63 -0.08
CA LEU A 219 -8.11 9.41 0.38
C LEU A 219 -7.75 8.21 -0.49
N THR A 220 -7.58 8.37 -1.80
CA THR A 220 -7.11 7.29 -2.67
C THR A 220 -5.68 6.87 -2.37
N ALA A 221 -4.78 7.83 -2.15
CA ALA A 221 -3.41 7.55 -1.77
C ALA A 221 -3.37 6.86 -0.40
N GLY A 222 -4.13 7.37 0.57
CA GLY A 222 -4.28 6.76 1.89
C GLY A 222 -4.79 5.32 1.82
N ALA A 223 -5.82 5.06 1.01
CA ALA A 223 -6.37 3.71 0.84
C ALA A 223 -5.35 2.73 0.25
N ALA A 224 -4.61 3.15 -0.79
CA ALA A 224 -3.57 2.33 -1.39
C ALA A 224 -2.42 2.03 -0.42
N LEU A 225 -1.94 3.03 0.32
CA LEU A 225 -0.88 2.86 1.31
C LEU A 225 -1.32 2.00 2.49
N THR A 226 -2.58 2.13 2.91
CA THR A 226 -3.17 1.28 3.96
C THR A 226 -3.29 -0.16 3.49
N ALA A 227 -3.70 -0.40 2.24
CA ALA A 227 -3.74 -1.74 1.67
C ALA A 227 -2.34 -2.38 1.60
N VAL A 228 -1.32 -1.61 1.21
CA VAL A 228 0.09 -2.08 1.25
C VAL A 228 0.53 -2.39 2.68
N ALA A 229 0.19 -1.54 3.65
CA ALA A 229 0.49 -1.78 5.06
C ALA A 229 -0.17 -3.08 5.58
N VAL A 230 -1.42 -3.34 5.19
CA VAL A 230 -2.13 -4.59 5.48
C VAL A 230 -1.45 -5.80 4.85
N ILE A 231 -1.06 -5.71 3.58
CA ILE A 231 -0.33 -6.79 2.89
C ILE A 231 1.02 -7.06 3.57
N ALA A 232 1.71 -6.00 4.00
CA ALA A 232 3.00 -6.09 4.70
C ALA A 232 2.89 -6.55 6.16
N ALA A 233 1.76 -6.30 6.83
CA ALA A 233 1.51 -6.84 8.16
C ALA A 233 1.43 -8.38 8.12
N ILE A 234 0.89 -8.94 7.04
CA ILE A 234 0.63 -10.38 6.87
C ILE A 234 1.78 -11.10 6.12
N GLY A 235 2.62 -10.38 5.38
CA GLY A 235 3.66 -10.94 4.52
C GLY A 235 4.89 -10.05 4.33
N ASN A 236 5.81 -10.42 3.45
CA ASN A 236 7.14 -9.78 3.39
C ASN A 236 7.22 -8.60 2.41
N ALA A 237 6.10 -7.97 2.08
CA ALA A 237 6.03 -7.04 0.96
C ALA A 237 7.00 -5.85 1.08
N LEU A 238 7.24 -5.35 2.29
CA LEU A 238 8.15 -4.22 2.54
C LEU A 238 9.63 -4.56 2.39
N SER A 239 10.00 -5.84 2.44
CA SER A 239 11.38 -6.28 2.18
C SER A 239 11.78 -6.15 0.72
N PHE A 240 10.81 -5.91 -0.17
CA PHE A 240 11.07 -5.61 -1.56
C PHE A 240 11.18 -4.10 -1.77
N THR A 241 12.38 -3.62 -2.10
CA THR A 241 12.67 -2.20 -2.33
C THR A 241 11.70 -1.54 -3.32
N ALA A 242 11.25 -2.27 -4.35
CA ALA A 242 10.27 -1.76 -5.30
C ALA A 242 8.94 -1.33 -4.65
N VAL A 243 8.48 -2.05 -3.62
CA VAL A 243 7.25 -1.73 -2.87
C VAL A 243 7.46 -0.48 -2.03
N SER A 244 8.57 -0.40 -1.30
CA SER A 244 8.90 0.75 -0.45
C SER A 244 9.12 2.02 -1.26
N VAL A 245 9.82 1.94 -2.40
CA VAL A 245 10.00 3.05 -3.35
C VAL A 245 8.66 3.46 -3.96
N GLY A 246 7.83 2.50 -4.39
CA GLY A 246 6.51 2.79 -4.94
C GLY A 246 5.56 3.46 -3.94
N ALA A 247 5.59 3.03 -2.68
CA ALA A 247 4.83 3.64 -1.59
C ALA A 247 5.31 5.08 -1.31
N GLY A 248 6.63 5.29 -1.23
CA GLY A 248 7.22 6.62 -1.07
C GLY A 248 6.89 7.57 -2.21
N LEU A 249 6.98 7.08 -3.46
CA LEU A 249 6.61 7.85 -4.66
C LEU A 249 5.13 8.26 -4.63
N LEU A 250 4.23 7.33 -4.31
CA LEU A 250 2.80 7.63 -4.22
C LEU A 250 2.50 8.64 -3.12
N ALA A 251 3.10 8.48 -1.93
CA ALA A 251 2.96 9.41 -0.82
C ALA A 251 3.49 10.80 -1.19
N GLY A 252 4.66 10.88 -1.84
CA GLY A 252 5.25 12.12 -2.33
C GLY A 252 4.37 12.82 -3.36
N MET A 253 3.89 12.10 -4.37
CA MET A 253 2.98 12.65 -5.38
C MET A 253 1.67 13.17 -4.79
N ALA A 254 1.15 12.52 -3.75
CA ALA A 254 -0.10 12.90 -3.09
C ALA A 254 0.05 14.04 -2.07
N THR A 255 1.27 14.32 -1.61
CA THR A 255 1.59 15.39 -0.65
C THR A 255 2.25 16.61 -1.29
N ALA A 256 2.82 16.46 -2.48
CA ALA A 256 3.45 17.53 -3.23
C ALA A 256 2.47 18.69 -3.53
N ARG A 257 2.93 19.92 -3.29
CA ARG A 257 2.18 21.13 -3.65
C ARG A 257 2.03 21.20 -5.18
N PRO A 258 0.83 21.47 -5.72
CA PRO A 258 0.68 21.75 -7.14
C PRO A 258 1.60 22.92 -7.53
N LEU A 259 2.39 22.75 -8.60
CA LEU A 259 3.05 23.88 -9.23
C LEU A 259 1.93 24.82 -9.68
N THR A 260 1.91 26.03 -9.12
CA THR A 260 0.88 27.03 -9.43
C THR A 260 1.03 27.33 -10.93
N GLU A 261 -0.01 27.04 -11.73
CA GLU A 261 -0.12 27.60 -13.08
C GLU A 261 -0.03 29.12 -12.88
N GLU A 262 1.03 29.73 -13.41
CA GLU A 262 1.23 31.17 -13.39
C GLU A 262 -0.09 31.81 -13.86
N PRO A 263 -0.72 32.69 -13.06
CA PRO A 263 -1.97 33.29 -13.47
C PRO A 263 -1.71 34.02 -14.77
N SER A 264 -2.32 33.53 -15.86
CA SER A 264 -2.37 34.20 -17.15
C SER A 264 -2.77 35.65 -16.89
N SER A 265 -1.81 36.55 -17.05
CA SER A 265 -1.99 37.98 -16.82
C SER A 265 -3.29 38.43 -17.51
N PRO A 266 -4.22 39.12 -16.82
CA PRO A 266 -5.43 39.59 -17.46
C PRO A 266 -5.02 40.48 -18.63
N ALA A 267 -5.32 40.04 -19.85
CA ALA A 267 -5.15 40.88 -21.03
C ALA A 267 -5.92 42.19 -20.78
N PRO A 268 -5.31 43.36 -21.02
CA PRO A 268 -5.99 44.63 -20.79
C PRO A 268 -7.23 44.68 -21.68
N ASP A 269 -8.39 44.85 -21.02
CA ASP A 269 -9.70 45.07 -21.63
C ASP A 269 -9.61 46.27 -22.60
N THR A 270 -9.32 46.02 -23.88
CA THR A 270 -9.50 47.01 -24.93
C THR A 270 -10.99 47.12 -25.21
N ARG A 271 -11.72 47.84 -24.34
CA ARG A 271 -13.06 48.32 -24.68
C ARG A 271 -12.93 49.28 -25.87
N PRO A 272 -13.65 49.05 -26.98
CA PRO A 272 -13.78 50.08 -28.00
C PRO A 272 -14.63 51.20 -27.40
N ARG A 273 -14.03 52.38 -27.21
CA ARG A 273 -14.78 53.63 -27.04
C ARG A 273 -15.48 53.94 -28.36
N GLY A 274 -16.62 53.30 -28.57
CA GLY A 274 -17.56 53.60 -29.64
C GLY A 274 -18.25 54.94 -29.37
N ALA A 275 -18.18 55.80 -30.37
CA ALA A 275 -18.74 57.13 -30.46
C ALA A 275 -20.27 57.19 -30.31
N GLY A 276 -20.78 58.38 -29.95
CA GLY A 276 -22.14 58.78 -30.28
C GLY A 276 -22.92 59.43 -29.14
N ARG A 277 -22.72 60.73 -28.92
CA ARG A 277 -23.81 61.65 -28.54
C ARG A 277 -23.65 62.97 -29.26
N THR A 278 -24.64 63.25 -30.11
CA THR A 278 -24.91 64.51 -30.80
C THR A 278 -25.21 65.64 -29.81
N PRO A 279 -24.88 66.90 -30.12
CA PRO A 279 -25.41 68.04 -29.38
C PRO A 279 -26.84 68.33 -29.84
N ALA A 280 -27.74 68.56 -28.89
CA ALA A 280 -29.04 69.14 -29.12
C ALA A 280 -29.16 70.36 -28.19
N TRP A 281 -29.42 71.51 -28.83
CA TRP A 281 -29.77 72.84 -28.31
C TRP A 281 -28.65 73.66 -27.68
#